data_AF-A0A4P5QR59-F1
#
_entry.id   AF-A0A4P5QR59-F1
#
_cell.length_a   1.000
_cell.length_b   1.000
_cell.length_c   1.000
_cell.angle_alpha   90.00
_cell.angle_beta   90.00
_cell.angle_gamma   90.00
#
_symmetry.space_group_name_H-M   'P 1'
#
loop_
_entity.id
_entity.type
_entity.pdbx_description
1 polymer ?
#
loop_
_entity_poly.entity_id
_entity_poly.type
_entity_poly.pdbx_seq_one_letter_code
_entity_poly.pdbx_strand_id
1 'polypeptide(L)' 'MAANDAAFLRRVTLDTIGVLPTEGEIAALLADVSPGKRAKAIDLLLTSPDWAGHWTSYWQDVWQDVLAKNRTSLGAT' A
#
# COMPACT_ATOMS: atom_id res chain seq x y z
N MET A 1 19.27 -9.84 -6.80
CA MET A 1 19.94 -8.57 -6.48
C MET A 1 19.07 -7.81 -5.49
N ALA A 2 19.64 -7.30 -4.39
CA ALA A 2 18.93 -6.40 -3.49
C ALA A 2 18.55 -5.12 -4.28
N ALA A 3 17.29 -4.68 -4.16
CA ALA A 3 16.85 -3.43 -4.79
C ALA A 3 17.58 -2.24 -4.16
N ASN A 4 18.02 -1.28 -4.99
CA ASN A 4 18.46 0.05 -4.55
C ASN A 4 17.33 0.71 -3.72
N ASP A 5 17.67 1.48 -2.68
CA ASP A 5 16.70 2.11 -1.78
C ASP A 5 15.69 3.01 -2.50
N ALA A 6 16.11 3.71 -3.55
CA ALA A 6 15.19 4.51 -4.38
C ALA A 6 14.15 3.65 -5.12
N ALA A 7 14.58 2.49 -5.64
CA ALA A 7 13.67 1.54 -6.30
C ALA A 7 12.75 0.85 -5.29
N PHE A 8 13.27 0.55 -4.09
CA PHE A 8 12.46 0.08 -2.97
C PHE A 8 11.37 1.10 -2.60
N LEU A 9 11.74 2.37 -2.40
CA LEU A 9 10.78 3.40 -1.98
C LEU A 9 9.68 3.59 -3.01
N ARG A 10 10.06 3.75 -4.30
CA ARG A 10 9.07 3.89 -5.39
C ARG A 10 8.08 2.74 -5.41
N ARG A 11 8.54 1.50 -5.21
CA ARG A 11 7.68 0.33 -5.25
C ARG A 11 6.75 0.29 -4.04
N VAL A 12 7.29 0.48 -2.84
CA VAL A 12 6.48 0.39 -1.62
C VAL A 12 5.45 1.53 -1.53
N THR A 13 5.74 2.74 -2.01
CA THR A 13 4.73 3.81 -2.00
C THR A 13 3.59 3.52 -2.99
N LEU A 14 3.91 3.05 -4.20
CA LEU A 14 2.90 2.68 -5.19
C LEU A 14 2.05 1.50 -4.72
N ASP A 15 2.69 0.46 -4.17
CA ASP A 15 1.98 -0.75 -3.74
C ASP A 15 1.16 -0.52 -2.46
N THR A 16 1.56 0.43 -1.60
CA THR A 16 0.93 0.62 -0.27
C THR A 16 -0.11 1.73 -0.27
N ILE A 17 0.18 2.87 -0.91
CA ILE A 17 -0.66 4.07 -0.91
C ILE A 17 -1.02 4.56 -2.31
N GLY A 18 -0.54 3.91 -3.38
CA GLY A 18 -0.92 4.25 -4.76
C GLY A 18 -0.29 5.52 -5.33
N VAL A 19 0.67 6.14 -4.64
CA VAL A 19 1.28 7.41 -5.04
C VAL A 19 2.81 7.26 -5.14
N LEU A 20 3.41 8.01 -6.06
CA LEU A 20 4.87 8.08 -6.17
C LEU A 20 5.46 8.85 -4.98
N PRO A 21 6.67 8.49 -4.53
CA PRO A 21 7.32 9.24 -3.48
C PRO A 21 7.76 10.61 -4.03
N THR A 22 7.72 11.62 -3.17
CA THR A 22 8.26 12.95 -3.43
C THR A 22 9.79 12.93 -3.42
N GLU A 23 10.40 13.93 -4.06
CA GLU A 23 11.86 14.09 -4.03
C GLU A 23 12.42 14.19 -2.60
N GLY A 24 11.68 14.84 -1.70
CA GLY A 24 12.04 14.97 -0.29
C GLY A 24 12.06 13.63 0.46
N GLU A 25 11.07 12.78 0.21
CA GLU A 25 11.01 11.43 0.82
C GLU A 25 12.13 10.53 0.30
N ILE A 26 12.44 10.62 -1.00
CA ILE A 26 13.58 9.91 -1.59
C ILE A 26 14.89 10.36 -0.94
N ALA A 27 15.12 11.67 -0.86
CA ALA A 27 16.31 12.23 -0.24
C ALA A 27 16.43 11.82 1.23
N ALA A 28 15.32 11.84 1.98
CA ALA A 28 15.29 11.43 3.38
C ALA A 28 15.69 9.95 3.57
N LEU A 29 15.15 9.03 2.75
CA LEU A 29 15.51 7.61 2.84
C LEU A 29 16.97 7.34 2.42
N LEU A 30 17.46 8.08 1.43
CA LEU A 30 18.85 7.95 0.97
C LEU A 30 19.85 8.50 1.99
N ALA A 31 19.48 9.56 2.73
CA ALA A 31 20.29 10.13 3.79
C ALA A 31 20.24 9.31 5.10
N ASP A 32 19.19 8.52 5.33
CA ASP A 32 19.11 7.63 6.48
C ASP A 32 20.09 6.45 6.32
N VAL A 33 21.08 6.37 7.22
CA VAL A 33 22.06 5.28 7.29
C VAL A 33 21.69 4.22 8.32
N SER A 34 20.55 4.37 8.99
CA SER A 34 20.11 3.42 10.00
C SER A 34 19.74 2.07 9.37
N PRO A 35 20.09 0.96 10.04
CA PRO A 35 19.78 -0.39 9.53
C PRO A 35 18.27 -0.64 9.41
N GLY A 36 17.43 0.14 10.11
CA GLY A 36 15.97 0.03 10.12
C GLY A 36 15.23 1.01 9.20
N LYS A 37 15.91 1.78 8.36
CA LYS A 37 15.29 2.86 7.56
C LYS A 37 14.10 2.43 6.69
N ARG A 38 14.16 1.21 6.13
CA ARG A 38 13.07 0.65 5.32
C ARG A 38 11.84 0.30 6.15
N ALA A 39 12.04 -0.23 7.35
CA ALA A 39 10.94 -0.51 8.27
C ALA A 39 10.25 0.80 8.68
N LYS A 40 11.04 1.82 9.05
CA LYS A 40 10.51 3.15 9.35
C LYS A 40 9.70 3.74 8.19
N ALA A 41 10.17 3.61 6.96
CA ALA A 41 9.45 4.08 5.78
C ALA A 41 8.11 3.34 5.60
N ILE A 42 8.08 2.02 5.82
CA ILE A 42 6.84 1.23 5.78
C ILE A 42 5.88 1.69 6.88
N ASP A 43 6.37 1.86 8.11
CA ASP A 43 5.54 2.32 9.23
C ASP A 43 4.89 3.68 8.93
N LEU A 44 5.65 4.62 8.35
CA LEU A 44 5.12 5.91 7.92
C LEU A 44 4.01 5.76 6.88
N LEU A 45 4.19 4.90 5.88
CA LEU A 45 3.18 4.67 4.83
C LEU A 45 1.91 4.04 5.39
N LEU A 46 2.02 3.08 6.32
CA LEU A 46 0.87 2.44 6.95
C LEU A 46 0.09 3.39 7.88
N THR A 47 0.75 4.42 8.41
CA THR A 47 0.08 5.48 9.18
C THR A 47 -0.52 6.60 8.32
N SER A 48 -0.24 6.61 7.01
CA SER A 48 -0.75 7.64 6.10
C SER A 48 -2.27 7.50 5.90
N PRO A 49 -3.04 8.61 5.87
CA PRO A 49 -4.45 8.58 5.49
C PRO A 49 -4.66 8.04 4.06
N ASP A 50 -3.67 8.19 3.17
CA ASP A 50 -3.73 7.72 1.79
C ASP A 50 -3.78 6.18 1.70
N TRP A 51 -3.30 5.47 2.73
CA TRP A 51 -3.37 4.01 2.77
C TRP A 51 -4.83 3.53 2.70
N ALA A 52 -5.69 4.05 3.59
CA ALA A 52 -7.11 3.68 3.58
C ALA A 52 -7.79 4.07 2.25
N GLY A 53 -7.47 5.26 1.73
CA GLY A 53 -7.98 5.74 0.46
C GLY A 53 -7.63 4.82 -0.71
N HIS A 54 -6.36 4.40 -0.81
CA HIS A 54 -5.86 3.54 -1.88
C HIS A 54 -6.59 2.20 -1.97
N TRP A 55 -6.85 1.57 -0.83
CA TRP A 55 -7.44 0.22 -0.78
C TRP A 55 -8.97 0.21 -0.79
N THR A 56 -9.64 1.36 -0.60
CA THR A 56 -11.09 1.43 -0.44
C THR A 56 -11.85 0.82 -1.62
N SER A 57 -11.52 1.22 -2.86
CA SER A 57 -12.22 0.72 -4.05
C SER A 57 -12.01 -0.79 -4.26
N TYR A 58 -10.78 -1.28 -4.08
CA TYR A 58 -10.49 -2.71 -4.16
C TYR A 58 -11.35 -3.52 -3.19
N TRP A 59 -11.41 -3.08 -1.92
CA TRP A 59 -12.20 -3.79 -0.94
C TRP A 59 -13.69 -3.69 -1.24
N GLN A 60 -14.20 -2.53 -1.67
CA GLN A 60 -15.61 -2.40 -2.07
C GLN A 60 -16.00 -3.43 -3.13
N ASP A 61 -15.15 -3.64 -4.15
CA ASP A 61 -15.39 -4.63 -5.20
C ASP A 61 -15.37 -6.06 -4.65
N VAL A 62 -14.38 -6.40 -3.81
CA VAL A 62 -14.30 -7.72 -3.17
C VAL A 62 -15.54 -8.00 -2.31
N TRP A 63 -15.98 -7.03 -1.52
CA TRP A 63 -17.16 -7.16 -0.67
C TRP A 63 -18.44 -7.35 -1.50
N GLN A 64 -18.58 -6.61 -2.61
CA GLN A 64 -19.74 -6.76 -3.50
C GLN A 64 -19.82 -8.14 -4.14
N ASP A 65 -18.70 -8.69 -4.60
CA ASP A 65 -18.63 -10.06 -5.15
C ASP A 65 -19.02 -11.12 -4.11
N VAL A 66 -18.50 -11.00 -2.88
CA VAL A 66 -18.84 -11.89 -1.77
C VAL A 66 -20.35 -11.84 -1.47
N LEU A 67 -20.92 -10.64 -1.41
CA LEU A 67 -22.36 -10.46 -1.14
C LEU A 67 -23.23 -11.01 -2.27
N ALA A 68 -22.82 -10.86 -3.54
CA ALA A 68 -23.53 -11.41 -4.68
C ALA A 68 -23.59 -12.93 -4.64
N LYS A 69 -22.45 -13.60 -4.39
CA LYS A 69 -22.37 -15.06 -4.25
C LYS A 69 -23.25 -15.60 -3.13
N ASN A 70 -23.24 -14.93 -1.98
CA ASN A 70 -24.07 -15.32 -0.84
C ASN A 70 -25.57 -15.11 -1.07
N ARG A 71 -25.97 -14.17 -1.92
CA ARG A 71 -27.38 -13.99 -2.29
C ARG A 71 -27.88 -15.12 -3.18
N THR A 72 -27.06 -15.55 -4.14
CA THR A 72 -27.41 -16.63 -5.07
C THR A 72 -27.59 -17.97 -4.36
N SER A 73 -26.85 -18.24 -3.29
CA SER A 73 -27.01 -19.48 -2.51
C SER A 73 -28.28 -19.53 -1.65
N LEU A 74 -28.90 -18.39 -1.32
CA LEU A 74 -30.11 -18.30 -0.50
C LEU A 74 -31.42 -18.32 -1.30
N GLY A 75 -31.36 -18.16 -2.63
CA GLY A 75 -32.52 -18.20 -3.52
C GLY A 75 -32.74 -19.55 -4.22
N ALA A 76 -31.87 -20.53 -3.97
CA ALA A 76 -31.95 -21.87 -4.55
C ALA A 76 -32.49 -22.88 -3.50
N THR A 77 -33.74 -22.70 -3.09
CA THR A 77 -34.53 -23.69 -2.34
C THR A 77 -35.98 -23.62 -2.78
#